data_AF-A0A0D0BXS2-F1
#
_entry.id   AF-A0A0D0BXS2-F1
#
_cell.length_a   1.000
_cell.length_b   1.000
_cell.length_c   1.000
_cell.angle_alpha   90.00
_cell.angle_beta   90.00
_cell.angle_gamma   90.00
#
_symmetry.space_group_name_H-M   'P 1'
#
loop_
_entity.id
_entity.type
_entity.pdbx_description
1 polymer ?
#
loop_
_entity_poly.entity_id
_entity_poly.type
_entity_poly.pdbx_seq_one_letter_code
_entity_poly.pdbx_strand_id
1 'polypeptide(L)'
;MDSAITPNTKLHFFMQHTIHWKCDSGHEFTSDPAHFHPALRYTPGDIQRFLSLQSVSKKIILNDYLHYVIPRDPGNGPTSAPGLPPVHLTPSKSCPYSGCRSTASQITCIYTSWPKFLHISPPKEALSNFDGVSIHMSHTLKIPSVFGSNASDTPCVTYELVGRSVFQNGHFTSDLLIPQNGKLSTCHYNDMRGGKLEVHGDETVIDNDPIVGVEDFYAYVRTSDIASVRSDISAIKQAYFDLETAWSKYFRPVYDLTREGAPTVPKSDPSFQRANPHYQLTNNHSMYVNT
;
A
#
# COMPACT_ATOMS: atom_id res chain seq x y z
N MET A 1 42.71 6.44 -0.77
CA MET A 1 41.68 7.49 -0.84
C MET A 1 40.37 6.77 -0.99
N ASP A 2 39.70 6.50 0.13
CA ASP A 2 38.38 5.90 0.12
C ASP A 2 37.43 6.92 -0.48
N SER A 3 36.94 6.67 -1.69
CA SER A 3 35.88 7.46 -2.29
C SER A 3 34.70 7.42 -1.32
N ALA A 4 34.41 8.55 -0.68
CA ALA A 4 33.25 8.71 0.18
C ALA A 4 32.02 8.29 -0.65
N ILE A 5 31.49 7.11 -0.35
CA ILE A 5 30.25 6.62 -0.95
C ILE A 5 29.21 7.67 -0.58
N THR A 6 28.82 8.49 -1.55
CA THR A 6 27.79 9.48 -1.33
C THR A 6 26.52 8.71 -0.99
N PRO A 7 25.95 8.86 0.23
CA PRO A 7 24.77 8.11 0.60
C PRO A 7 23.70 8.39 -0.45
N ASN A 8 23.21 7.35 -1.11
CA ASN A 8 22.12 7.51 -2.06
C ASN A 8 20.88 7.89 -1.25
N THR A 9 20.56 9.18 -1.20
CA THR A 9 19.43 9.75 -0.46
C THR A 9 18.11 9.06 -0.82
N LYS A 10 18.02 8.45 -2.01
CA LYS A 10 16.85 7.65 -2.39
C LYS A 10 16.65 6.44 -1.48
N LEU A 11 17.71 5.78 -1.00
CA LEU A 11 17.59 4.65 -0.07
C LEU A 11 17.04 5.06 1.31
N HIS A 12 17.08 6.34 1.65
CA HIS A 12 16.53 6.84 2.91
C HIS A 12 15.01 7.03 2.88
N PHE A 13 14.43 7.28 1.71
CA PHE A 13 13.02 7.67 1.58
C PHE A 13 12.20 6.77 0.65
N PHE A 14 12.87 5.95 -0.16
CA PHE A 14 12.22 5.17 -1.20
C PHE A 14 12.39 3.67 -0.96
N MET A 15 11.30 2.93 -1.09
CA MET A 15 11.37 1.47 -1.16
C MET A 15 11.89 1.03 -2.52
N GLN A 16 12.46 -0.17 -2.57
CA GLN A 16 12.88 -0.79 -3.82
C GLN A 16 12.55 -2.28 -3.82
N HIS A 17 11.93 -2.75 -4.89
CA HIS A 17 11.63 -4.17 -5.10
C HIS A 17 12.62 -4.77 -6.09
N THR A 18 13.23 -5.89 -5.70
CA THR A 18 14.11 -6.68 -6.56
C THR A 18 13.44 -8.03 -6.79
N ILE A 19 13.18 -8.36 -8.05
CA ILE A 19 12.42 -9.54 -8.45
C ILE A 19 13.38 -10.58 -9.01
N HIS A 20 13.34 -11.78 -8.44
CA HIS A 20 14.10 -12.93 -8.94
C HIS A 20 13.19 -13.81 -9.79
N TRP A 21 13.71 -14.20 -10.95
CA TRP A 21 13.02 -14.95 -11.97
C TRP A 21 13.70 -16.28 -12.22
N LYS A 22 12.92 -17.26 -12.65
CA LYS A 22 13.36 -18.53 -13.19
C LYS A 22 12.64 -18.79 -14.50
N CYS A 23 13.38 -19.14 -15.54
CA CYS A 23 12.80 -19.51 -16.83
C CYS A 23 12.52 -21.01 -16.94
N ASP A 24 11.75 -21.39 -17.96
CA ASP A 24 11.39 -22.79 -18.21
C ASP A 24 12.61 -23.70 -18.44
N SER A 25 13.73 -23.12 -18.89
CA SER A 25 15.02 -23.84 -19.02
C SER A 25 15.79 -23.96 -17.69
N GLY A 26 15.27 -23.43 -16.59
CA GLY A 26 15.87 -23.50 -15.26
C GLY A 26 16.87 -22.39 -14.93
N HIS A 27 17.16 -21.46 -15.86
CA HIS A 27 18.04 -20.32 -15.57
C HIS A 27 17.40 -19.36 -14.58
N GLU A 28 18.19 -18.92 -13.60
CA GLU A 28 17.79 -17.93 -12.61
C GLU A 28 18.45 -16.59 -12.90
N PHE A 29 17.67 -15.51 -12.79
CA PHE A 29 18.17 -14.16 -12.99
C PHE A 29 17.37 -13.14 -12.20
N THR A 30 18.00 -12.01 -11.92
CA THR A 30 17.38 -10.88 -11.23
C THR A 30 17.02 -9.84 -12.27
N SER A 31 15.80 -9.30 -12.23
CA SER A 31 15.50 -8.13 -13.04
C SER A 31 16.15 -6.90 -12.42
N ASP A 32 16.53 -5.92 -13.25
CA ASP A 32 16.94 -4.61 -12.75
C ASP A 32 15.95 -4.14 -11.68
N PRO A 33 16.46 -3.68 -10.53
CA PRO A 33 15.60 -3.39 -9.41
C PRO A 33 14.64 -2.28 -9.81
N ALA A 34 13.38 -2.43 -9.39
CA ALA A 34 12.31 -1.53 -9.76
C ALA A 34 12.67 -0.07 -9.39
N HIS A 35 12.00 0.88 -10.04
CA HIS A 35 12.15 2.29 -9.71
C HIS A 35 11.93 2.53 -8.21
N PHE A 36 12.73 3.43 -7.64
CA PHE A 36 12.59 3.87 -6.25
C PHE A 36 11.16 4.37 -6.01
N HIS A 37 10.51 3.86 -4.96
CA HIS A 37 9.10 4.12 -4.64
C HIS A 37 8.95 5.13 -3.49
N PRO A 38 8.46 6.36 -3.72
CA PRO A 38 8.52 7.45 -2.73
C PRO A 38 7.54 7.34 -1.56
N ALA A 39 6.38 6.71 -1.75
CA ALA A 39 5.34 6.67 -0.73
C ALA A 39 4.36 5.51 -0.98
N LEU A 40 3.83 4.90 0.07
CA LEU A 40 2.70 3.99 -0.08
C LEU A 40 1.42 4.80 -0.33
N ARG A 41 0.81 4.59 -1.51
CA ARG A 41 -0.48 5.16 -1.89
C ARG A 41 -1.49 4.04 -2.05
N TYR A 42 -2.64 4.17 -1.41
CA TYR A 42 -3.72 3.21 -1.61
C TYR A 42 -4.48 3.54 -2.89
N THR A 43 -5.02 2.50 -3.52
CA THR A 43 -5.93 2.65 -4.66
C THR A 43 -7.39 2.43 -4.21
N PRO A 44 -8.40 2.95 -4.94
CA PRO A 44 -9.80 2.61 -4.69
C PRO A 44 -10.04 1.09 -4.70
N GLY A 45 -9.34 0.36 -5.58
CA GLY A 45 -9.39 -1.10 -5.62
C GLY A 45 -8.92 -1.75 -4.33
N ASP A 46 -7.92 -1.18 -3.64
CA ASP A 46 -7.46 -1.69 -2.35
C ASP A 46 -8.48 -1.50 -1.24
N ILE A 47 -9.12 -0.33 -1.21
CA ILE A 47 -10.13 0.02 -0.22
C ILE A 47 -11.38 -0.82 -0.42
N GLN A 48 -11.91 -0.88 -1.64
CA GLN A 48 -13.06 -1.71 -1.99
C GLN A 48 -12.83 -3.16 -1.60
N ARG A 49 -11.64 -3.67 -1.97
CA ARG A 49 -11.22 -4.99 -1.58
C ARG A 49 -11.30 -5.05 -0.05
N PHE A 50 -10.56 -4.24 0.70
CA PHE A 50 -10.44 -4.39 2.17
C PHE A 50 -11.80 -4.32 2.88
N LEU A 51 -12.70 -3.45 2.41
CA LEU A 51 -14.06 -3.31 2.96
C LEU A 51 -14.94 -4.52 2.71
N SER A 52 -14.80 -5.18 1.55
CA SER A 52 -15.50 -6.45 1.28
C SER A 52 -15.14 -7.56 2.28
N LEU A 53 -14.01 -7.39 2.96
CA LEU A 53 -13.42 -8.35 3.87
C LEU A 53 -13.81 -8.13 5.33
N GLN A 54 -13.69 -6.89 5.77
CA GLN A 54 -13.89 -6.49 7.15
C GLN A 54 -15.35 -6.14 7.45
N SER A 55 -16.24 -6.22 6.45
CA SER A 55 -17.72 -6.12 6.43
C SER A 55 -18.37 -5.30 7.56
N VAL A 56 -18.22 -5.73 8.80
CA VAL A 56 -18.68 -5.06 10.01
C VAL A 56 -17.94 -3.75 10.32
N SER A 57 -16.66 -3.65 9.97
CA SER A 57 -15.80 -2.50 10.30
C SER A 57 -15.56 -1.63 9.06
N LYS A 58 -16.04 -0.39 9.12
CA LYS A 58 -15.64 0.67 8.19
C LYS A 58 -14.26 1.28 8.54
N LYS A 59 -13.51 0.65 9.46
CA LYS A 59 -12.19 1.10 9.90
C LYS A 59 -11.11 0.18 9.32
N ILE A 60 -10.18 0.75 8.55
CA ILE A 60 -9.01 0.08 7.98
C ILE A 60 -7.81 0.37 8.87
N ILE A 61 -7.19 -0.66 9.44
CA ILE A 61 -5.96 -0.51 10.23
C ILE A 61 -4.76 -0.62 9.30
N LEU A 62 -3.85 0.37 9.35
CA LEU A 62 -2.69 0.42 8.46
C LEU A 62 -1.79 -0.84 8.56
N ASN A 63 -1.57 -1.39 9.75
CA ASN A 63 -0.78 -2.63 9.90
C ASN A 63 -1.38 -3.80 9.12
N ASP A 64 -2.69 -3.98 9.19
CA ASP A 64 -3.39 -5.05 8.45
C ASP A 64 -3.23 -4.80 6.95
N TYR A 65 -3.40 -3.56 6.50
CA TYR A 65 -3.19 -3.20 5.11
C TYR A 65 -1.77 -3.55 4.63
N LEU A 66 -0.73 -3.15 5.37
CA LEU A 66 0.68 -3.40 5.00
C LEU A 66 1.02 -4.88 4.97
N HIS A 67 0.46 -5.67 5.89
CA HIS A 67 0.69 -7.10 5.97
C HIS A 67 0.21 -7.83 4.70
N TYR A 68 -0.89 -7.35 4.10
CA TYR A 68 -1.60 -8.07 3.05
C TYR A 68 -1.38 -7.53 1.63
N VAL A 69 -1.03 -6.25 1.47
CA VAL A 69 -1.11 -5.57 0.16
C VAL A 69 0.25 -5.31 -0.49
N ILE A 70 1.36 -5.39 0.26
CA ILE A 70 2.74 -5.17 -0.23
C ILE A 70 3.44 -6.53 -0.46
N PRO A 71 4.26 -6.71 -1.52
CA PRO A 71 4.82 -5.70 -2.42
C PRO A 71 3.96 -5.44 -3.67
N ARG A 72 3.83 -4.16 -4.04
CA ARG A 72 3.16 -3.70 -5.27
C ARG A 72 4.11 -3.08 -6.26
N ASP A 73 3.80 -3.26 -7.54
CA ASP A 73 4.48 -2.56 -8.60
C ASP A 73 4.03 -1.08 -8.51
N PRO A 74 4.93 -0.08 -8.39
CA PRO A 74 4.54 1.33 -8.53
C PRO A 74 3.86 1.61 -9.88
N GLY A 75 4.07 0.71 -10.83
CA GLY A 75 3.74 0.88 -12.21
C GLY A 75 4.81 1.64 -12.95
N ASN A 76 4.86 1.41 -14.24
CA ASN A 76 5.68 2.19 -15.18
C ASN A 76 5.18 3.64 -15.34
N GLY A 77 4.44 4.18 -14.38
CA GLY A 77 3.87 5.52 -14.41
C GLY A 77 4.76 6.56 -13.70
N PRO A 78 4.47 7.86 -13.87
CA PRO A 78 5.18 8.95 -13.18
C PRO A 78 5.07 8.82 -11.65
N THR A 79 5.86 9.59 -10.90
CA THR A 79 5.89 9.62 -9.41
C THR A 79 4.51 9.82 -8.74
N SER A 80 3.51 10.22 -9.50
CA SER A 80 2.11 10.40 -9.09
C SER A 80 1.16 9.25 -9.48
N ALA A 81 1.61 8.26 -10.24
CA ALA A 81 0.78 7.16 -10.70
C ALA A 81 0.28 6.32 -9.52
N PRO A 82 -0.99 5.86 -9.55
CA PRO A 82 -1.49 4.94 -8.55
C PRO A 82 -0.68 3.64 -8.62
N GLY A 83 -0.35 3.07 -7.46
CA GLY A 83 0.33 1.77 -7.40
C GLY A 83 -0.40 0.74 -8.25
N LEU A 84 0.32 0.15 -9.21
CA LEU A 84 -0.12 -0.88 -10.15
C LEU A 84 -0.30 -2.25 -9.43
N PRO A 85 -0.65 -3.34 -10.16
CA PRO A 85 -0.84 -4.66 -9.57
C PRO A 85 0.30 -5.09 -8.63
N PRO A 86 0.02 -6.05 -7.72
CA PRO A 86 1.05 -6.71 -6.94
C PRO A 86 2.26 -7.14 -7.79
N VAL A 87 3.48 -6.95 -7.28
CA VAL A 87 4.74 -7.25 -8.02
C VAL A 87 4.80 -8.73 -8.45
N HIS A 88 4.16 -9.61 -7.69
CA HIS A 88 4.10 -11.03 -8.00
C HIS A 88 3.19 -11.39 -9.19
N LEU A 89 2.40 -10.42 -9.68
CA LEU A 89 1.56 -10.50 -10.87
C LEU A 89 2.19 -9.76 -12.07
N THR A 90 3.42 -9.25 -11.93
CA THR A 90 4.14 -8.62 -13.03
C THR A 90 4.26 -9.61 -14.22
N PRO A 91 4.04 -9.15 -15.47
CA PRO A 91 4.15 -10.01 -16.65
C PRO A 91 5.50 -10.72 -16.76
N SER A 92 5.48 -11.92 -17.33
CA SER A 92 6.66 -12.73 -17.64
C SER A 92 7.70 -11.93 -18.44
N LYS A 93 8.99 -12.09 -18.11
CA LYS A 93 10.11 -11.45 -18.84
C LYS A 93 10.81 -12.45 -19.77
N SER A 94 11.49 -11.99 -20.81
CA SER A 94 12.35 -12.88 -21.61
C SER A 94 13.59 -13.29 -20.81
N CYS A 95 14.06 -14.53 -21.00
CA CYS A 95 15.31 -14.96 -20.38
C CYS A 95 16.50 -14.17 -20.97
N PRO A 96 17.38 -13.56 -20.14
CA PRO A 96 18.50 -12.76 -20.63
C PRO A 96 19.70 -13.61 -21.06
N TYR A 97 19.71 -14.91 -20.77
CA TYR A 97 20.83 -15.80 -21.10
C TYR A 97 20.91 -16.04 -22.61
N SER A 98 22.11 -15.85 -23.17
CA SER A 98 22.36 -16.04 -24.60
C SER A 98 21.95 -17.44 -25.06
N GLY A 99 21.22 -17.52 -26.17
CA GLY A 99 20.71 -18.77 -26.72
C GLY A 99 19.46 -19.34 -26.05
N CYS A 100 19.00 -18.80 -24.91
CA CYS A 100 17.76 -19.21 -24.29
C CYS A 100 16.57 -18.45 -24.90
N ARG A 101 15.67 -19.17 -25.59
CA ARG A 101 14.43 -18.61 -26.16
C ARG A 101 13.21 -18.78 -25.25
N SER A 102 13.42 -19.26 -24.03
CA SER A 102 12.34 -19.47 -23.06
C SER A 102 11.85 -18.14 -22.48
N THR A 103 10.56 -18.11 -22.15
CA THR A 103 9.97 -17.08 -21.29
C THR A 103 10.33 -17.36 -19.84
N ALA A 104 10.61 -16.31 -19.07
CA ALA A 104 10.70 -16.39 -17.62
C ALA A 104 9.29 -16.43 -17.05
N SER A 105 8.83 -17.64 -16.82
CA SER A 105 7.46 -17.95 -16.43
C SER A 105 7.23 -17.80 -14.93
N GLN A 106 8.28 -17.81 -14.12
CA GLN A 106 8.14 -17.86 -12.66
C GLN A 106 9.01 -16.84 -11.94
N ILE A 107 8.37 -15.96 -11.16
CA ILE A 107 9.03 -15.22 -10.08
C ILE A 107 9.33 -16.23 -8.97
N THR A 108 10.56 -16.32 -8.48
CA THR A 108 10.92 -17.24 -7.39
C THR A 108 10.83 -16.57 -6.03
N CYS A 109 11.35 -15.35 -5.92
CA CYS A 109 11.27 -14.54 -4.71
C CYS A 109 11.32 -13.04 -5.02
N ILE A 110 10.87 -12.25 -4.04
CA ILE A 110 10.89 -10.79 -4.09
C ILE A 110 11.64 -10.29 -2.86
N TYR A 111 12.64 -9.44 -3.08
CA TYR A 111 13.29 -8.69 -2.03
C TYR A 111 12.74 -7.26 -2.01
N THR A 112 12.30 -6.81 -0.85
CA THR A 112 11.87 -5.43 -0.64
C THR A 112 12.85 -4.76 0.30
N SER A 113 13.56 -3.75 -0.22
CA SER A 113 14.32 -2.82 0.60
C SER A 113 13.39 -1.73 1.10
N TRP A 114 13.33 -1.62 2.43
CA TRP A 114 12.51 -0.68 3.18
C TRP A 114 13.35 0.54 3.58
N PRO A 115 12.86 1.77 3.35
CA PRO A 115 13.62 2.98 3.58
C PRO A 115 13.86 3.24 5.08
N LYS A 116 14.70 4.23 5.40
CA LYS A 116 14.84 4.70 6.79
C LYS A 116 13.62 5.52 7.22
N PHE A 117 13.06 6.28 6.30
CA PHE A 117 11.85 7.07 6.46
C PHE A 117 10.80 6.58 5.48
N LEU A 118 9.63 6.22 6.00
CA LEU A 118 8.51 5.75 5.21
C LEU A 118 7.42 6.82 5.22
N HIS A 119 6.99 7.24 4.04
CA HIS A 119 5.86 8.15 3.88
C HIS A 119 4.63 7.39 3.42
N ILE A 120 3.50 7.67 4.06
CA ILE A 120 2.21 7.03 3.76
C ILE A 120 1.18 8.14 3.61
N SER A 121 0.61 8.26 2.42
CA SER A 121 -0.47 9.22 2.16
C SER A 121 -1.82 8.53 2.35
N PRO A 122 -2.70 9.04 3.22
CA PRO A 122 -4.06 8.55 3.29
C PRO A 122 -4.73 8.78 1.91
N PRO A 123 -5.50 7.82 1.41
CA PRO A 123 -6.00 7.86 0.05
C PRO A 123 -7.35 8.59 0.02
N LYS A 124 -7.36 9.87 0.38
CA LYS A 124 -8.60 10.63 0.59
C LYS A 124 -9.51 10.65 -0.63
N GLU A 125 -8.93 10.82 -1.82
CA GLU A 125 -9.65 10.72 -3.11
C GLU A 125 -10.21 9.31 -3.35
N ALA A 126 -9.54 8.27 -2.85
CA ALA A 126 -10.05 6.92 -2.97
C ALA A 126 -11.19 6.68 -1.97
N LEU A 127 -11.05 7.17 -0.73
CA LEU A 127 -12.05 7.09 0.34
C LEU A 127 -13.32 7.86 0.04
N SER A 128 -13.30 8.90 -0.80
CA SER A 128 -14.50 9.66 -1.17
C SER A 128 -15.57 8.79 -1.85
N ASN A 129 -15.19 7.63 -2.37
CA ASN A 129 -16.12 6.65 -2.95
C ASN A 129 -16.67 5.63 -1.94
N PHE A 130 -16.24 5.70 -0.67
CA PHE A 130 -16.58 4.73 0.38
C PHE A 130 -17.07 5.44 1.64
N ASP A 131 -18.37 5.71 1.68
CA ASP A 131 -18.96 6.51 2.77
C ASP A 131 -18.83 5.85 4.15
N GLY A 132 -18.41 6.68 5.12
CA GLY A 132 -18.14 6.28 6.51
C GLY A 132 -16.88 5.44 6.70
N VAL A 133 -16.04 5.27 5.67
CA VAL A 133 -14.79 4.50 5.77
C VAL A 133 -13.64 5.38 6.23
N SER A 134 -12.94 4.93 7.26
CA SER A 134 -11.77 5.60 7.81
C SER A 134 -10.55 4.70 7.78
N ILE A 135 -9.38 5.30 7.61
CA ILE A 135 -8.10 4.61 7.76
C ILE A 135 -7.47 5.09 9.06
N HIS A 136 -7.17 4.14 9.93
CA HIS A 136 -6.50 4.39 11.17
C HIS A 136 -5.02 4.10 11.01
N MET A 137 -4.23 5.16 11.10
CA MET A 137 -2.78 5.04 11.17
C MET A 137 -2.39 4.41 12.52
N SER A 138 -1.29 3.66 12.54
CA SER A 138 -0.79 3.04 13.78
C SER A 138 0.48 3.77 14.21
N HIS A 139 0.70 3.99 15.51
CA HIS A 139 1.99 4.55 15.97
C HIS A 139 3.16 3.63 15.69
N THR A 140 2.92 2.32 15.67
CA THR A 140 3.95 1.32 15.36
C THR A 140 3.52 0.51 14.15
N LEU A 141 4.42 0.38 13.18
CA LEU A 141 4.25 -0.54 12.06
C LEU A 141 5.12 -1.78 12.26
N LYS A 142 4.56 -2.95 11.96
CA LYS A 142 5.28 -4.23 11.97
C LYS A 142 5.08 -4.95 10.65
N ILE A 143 6.15 -5.05 9.88
CA ILE A 143 6.15 -5.73 8.59
C ILE A 143 7.00 -7.00 8.72
N PRO A 144 6.42 -8.20 8.62
CA PRO A 144 7.18 -9.44 8.70
C PRO A 144 8.29 -9.53 7.64
N SER A 145 9.44 -10.11 8.02
CA SER A 145 10.56 -10.40 7.12
C SER A 145 10.26 -11.45 6.06
N VAL A 146 9.13 -12.14 6.22
CA VAL A 146 8.51 -13.04 5.24
C VAL A 146 7.03 -12.66 5.14
N PHE A 147 6.59 -12.18 3.97
CA PHE A 147 5.21 -11.76 3.74
C PHE A 147 4.23 -12.92 3.97
N GLY A 148 3.12 -12.63 4.66
CA GLY A 148 2.10 -13.61 5.02
C GLY A 148 2.48 -14.57 6.16
N SER A 149 3.68 -14.43 6.76
CA SER A 149 4.01 -15.19 7.95
C SER A 149 3.20 -14.69 9.14
N ASN A 150 2.44 -15.59 9.76
CA ASN A 150 1.74 -15.36 11.02
C ASN A 150 2.52 -15.88 12.24
N ALA A 151 3.75 -16.36 12.04
CA ALA A 151 4.57 -16.86 13.14
C ALA A 151 5.03 -15.69 14.01
N SER A 152 4.72 -15.76 15.30
CA SER A 152 4.93 -14.67 16.27
C SER A 152 6.39 -14.30 16.48
N ASP A 153 7.31 -15.19 16.12
CA ASP A 153 8.76 -15.04 16.18
C ASP A 153 9.38 -14.52 14.88
N THR A 154 8.58 -14.31 13.82
CA THR A 154 9.09 -13.79 12.54
C THR A 154 9.71 -12.41 12.76
N PRO A 155 11.00 -12.23 12.46
CA PRO A 155 11.64 -10.92 12.55
C PRO A 155 10.86 -9.91 11.71
N CYS A 156 10.65 -8.69 12.22
CA CYS A 156 9.88 -7.67 11.53
C CYS A 156 10.74 -6.44 11.24
N VAL A 157 10.49 -5.81 10.09
CA VAL A 157 10.83 -4.41 9.90
C VAL A 157 9.84 -3.59 10.73
N THR A 158 10.35 -2.79 11.65
CA THR A 158 9.52 -1.95 12.54
C THR A 158 9.71 -0.48 12.25
N TYR A 159 8.62 0.26 12.33
CA TYR A 159 8.62 1.72 12.24
C TYR A 159 7.83 2.35 13.38
N GLU A 160 8.19 3.58 13.71
CA GLU A 160 7.44 4.44 14.61
C GLU A 160 6.96 5.70 13.87
N LEU A 161 5.73 6.10 14.15
CA LEU A 161 5.16 7.35 13.67
C LEU A 161 5.96 8.52 14.28
N VAL A 162 6.39 9.46 13.45
CA VAL A 162 7.09 10.68 13.92
C VAL A 162 6.28 11.94 13.71
N GLY A 163 5.26 11.89 12.86
CA GLY A 163 4.40 13.04 12.60
C GLY A 163 3.53 12.89 11.36
N ARG A 164 2.77 13.93 11.06
CA ARG A 164 1.98 14.08 9.84
C ARG A 164 2.08 15.51 9.30
N SER A 165 1.93 15.63 7.99
CA SER A 165 1.74 16.90 7.32
C SER A 165 0.26 17.13 7.02
N VAL A 166 -0.21 18.36 7.23
CA VAL A 166 -1.60 18.77 7.04
C VAL A 166 -1.63 19.98 6.12
N PHE A 167 -2.37 19.87 5.01
CA PHE A 167 -2.61 20.96 4.07
C PHE A 167 -3.90 21.71 4.43
N GLN A 168 -3.80 23.02 4.61
CA GLN A 168 -4.92 23.88 4.96
C GLN A 168 -4.77 25.25 4.29
N ASN A 169 -5.82 25.74 3.63
CA ASN A 169 -5.90 27.11 3.09
C ASN A 169 -4.67 27.52 2.24
N GLY A 170 -4.14 26.61 1.41
CA GLY A 170 -2.98 26.88 0.56
C GLY A 170 -1.63 26.77 1.28
N HIS A 171 -1.59 26.22 2.49
CA HIS A 171 -0.41 26.19 3.35
C HIS A 171 -0.26 24.83 4.06
N PHE A 172 0.98 24.40 4.30
CA PHE A 172 1.28 23.14 5.01
C PHE A 172 1.69 23.39 6.45
N THR A 173 0.99 22.75 7.37
CA THR A 173 1.36 22.65 8.77
C THR A 173 1.82 21.22 9.10
N SER A 174 2.35 20.99 10.30
CA SER A 174 2.77 19.66 10.71
C SER A 174 2.46 19.39 12.17
N ASP A 175 1.98 18.19 12.45
CA ASP A 175 1.93 17.66 13.81
C ASP A 175 3.09 16.66 13.95
N LEU A 176 3.92 16.85 14.98
CA LEU A 176 5.14 16.09 15.23
C LEU A 176 5.05 15.42 16.59
N LEU A 177 5.51 14.17 16.68
CA LEU A 177 5.66 13.46 17.95
C LEU A 177 7.06 13.71 18.50
N ILE A 178 7.14 14.52 19.56
CA ILE A 178 8.41 14.97 20.15
C ILE A 178 8.45 14.59 21.63
N PRO A 179 9.54 13.98 22.13
CA PRO A 179 9.73 13.77 23.55
C PRO A 179 9.84 15.09 24.33
N GLN A 180 8.92 15.32 25.25
CA GLN A 180 8.89 16.43 26.20
C GLN A 180 8.93 15.86 27.62
N ASN A 181 9.96 16.21 28.40
CA ASN A 181 10.13 15.74 29.79
C ASN A 181 10.03 14.20 29.93
N GLY A 182 10.57 13.46 28.96
CA GLY A 182 10.56 11.99 28.96
C GLY A 182 9.24 11.34 28.54
N LYS A 183 8.23 12.13 28.14
CA LYS A 183 6.97 11.63 27.56
C LYS A 183 6.84 12.09 26.12
N LEU A 184 6.28 11.27 25.25
CA LEU A 184 6.00 11.69 23.88
C LEU A 184 4.84 12.71 23.90
N SER A 185 4.90 13.73 23.06
CA SER A 185 3.86 14.76 22.98
C SER A 185 3.64 15.14 21.53
N THR A 186 2.40 15.47 21.20
CA THR A 186 2.06 16.02 19.88
C THR A 186 2.34 17.52 19.89
N CYS A 187 3.26 17.95 19.05
CA CYS A 187 3.63 19.34 18.84
C CYS A 187 3.21 19.80 17.45
N HIS A 188 2.58 20.96 17.34
CA HIS A 188 2.17 21.55 16.08
C HIS A 188 3.15 22.61 15.62
N TYR A 189 3.44 22.61 14.32
CA TYR A 189 4.27 23.60 13.65
C TYR A 189 3.49 24.30 12.54
N ASN A 190 3.49 25.63 12.59
CA ASN A 190 2.89 26.51 11.59
C ASN A 190 3.77 27.76 11.44
N ASP A 191 4.44 27.89 10.29
CA ASP A 191 5.36 29.01 10.01
C ASP A 191 4.61 30.35 9.94
N MET A 192 3.36 30.36 9.45
CA MET A 192 2.49 31.52 9.38
C MET A 192 2.05 32.03 10.76
N ARG A 193 2.19 31.22 11.81
CA ARG A 193 1.93 31.62 13.22
C ARG A 193 3.20 31.86 14.02
N GLY A 194 4.26 32.29 13.33
CA GLY A 194 5.55 32.63 13.95
C GLY A 194 6.52 31.46 14.06
N GLY A 195 6.20 30.30 13.48
CA GLY A 195 7.14 29.19 13.28
C GLY A 195 7.67 28.57 14.56
N LYS A 196 6.87 28.59 15.64
CA LYS A 196 7.21 27.92 16.89
C LYS A 196 6.47 26.60 16.99
N LEU A 197 7.09 25.64 17.68
CA LEU A 197 6.45 24.39 18.05
C LEU A 197 5.53 24.65 19.25
N GLU A 198 4.25 24.36 19.07
CA GLU A 198 3.21 24.49 20.10
C GLU A 198 2.82 23.10 20.60
N VAL A 199 2.85 22.86 21.90
CA VAL A 199 2.43 21.56 22.46
C VAL A 199 0.90 21.50 22.44
N HIS A 200 0.33 20.55 21.70
CA HIS A 200 -1.11 20.34 21.59
C HIS A 200 -1.65 19.30 22.58
N GLY A 201 -0.81 18.37 23.02
CA GLY A 201 -1.17 17.37 24.02
C GLY A 201 -0.25 16.16 23.99
N ASP A 202 -0.77 15.02 24.44
CA ASP A 202 -0.07 13.74 24.43
C ASP A 202 0.06 13.16 23.00
N GLU A 203 0.64 11.97 22.89
CA GLU A 203 0.88 11.26 21.63
C GLU A 203 -0.38 10.78 20.91
N THR A 204 -1.54 10.78 21.57
CA THR A 204 -2.81 10.31 20.99
C THR A 204 -3.54 11.41 20.23
N VAL A 205 -3.16 12.67 20.43
CA VAL A 205 -3.75 13.81 19.71
C VAL A 205 -3.60 13.66 18.20
N ILE A 206 -2.48 13.11 17.73
CA ILE A 206 -2.21 12.87 16.30
C ILE A 206 -3.13 11.82 15.66
N ASP A 207 -3.82 11.00 16.45
CA ASP A 207 -4.77 9.98 15.95
C ASP A 207 -6.11 10.59 15.54
N ASN A 208 -6.43 11.77 16.06
CA ASN A 208 -7.66 12.48 15.73
C ASN A 208 -7.51 13.19 14.39
N ASP A 209 -8.63 13.42 13.71
CA ASP A 209 -8.67 14.29 12.54
C ASP A 209 -8.02 15.64 12.87
N PRO A 210 -7.25 16.24 11.94
CA PRO A 210 -6.64 17.54 12.15
C PRO A 210 -7.72 18.57 12.44
N ILE A 211 -7.47 19.41 13.44
CA ILE A 211 -8.42 20.45 13.88
C ILE A 211 -8.88 21.30 12.70
N VAL A 212 -7.95 21.61 11.78
CA VAL A 212 -8.26 22.26 10.52
C VAL A 212 -7.35 21.71 9.42
N GLY A 213 -7.89 21.56 8.21
CA GLY A 213 -7.16 21.11 7.03
C GLY A 213 -7.36 19.64 6.70
N VAL A 214 -6.46 19.13 5.87
CA VAL A 214 -6.53 17.81 5.24
C VAL A 214 -5.15 17.18 5.36
N GLU A 215 -5.04 16.02 6.01
CA GLU A 215 -3.79 15.25 6.05
C GLU A 215 -3.28 14.92 4.64
N ASP A 216 -2.00 15.19 4.42
CA ASP A 216 -1.30 14.91 3.16
C ASP A 216 -0.50 13.60 3.26
N PHE A 217 0.31 13.47 4.31
CA PHE A 217 1.03 12.23 4.59
C PHE A 217 1.39 12.07 6.07
N TYR A 218 1.59 10.82 6.47
CA TYR A 218 2.19 10.42 7.73
C TYR A 218 3.64 10.00 7.49
N ALA A 219 4.53 10.41 8.39
CA ALA A 219 5.94 10.09 8.35
C ALA A 219 6.30 9.08 9.43
N TYR A 220 7.03 8.06 9.03
CA TYR A 220 7.46 6.97 9.89
C TYR A 220 8.98 6.84 9.85
N VAL A 221 9.62 6.56 10.99
CA VAL A 221 11.05 6.25 11.08
C VAL A 221 11.26 4.78 11.39
N ARG A 222 12.16 4.12 10.66
CA ARG A 222 12.49 2.71 10.90
C ARG A 222 13.26 2.57 12.20
N THR A 223 12.76 1.74 13.10
CA THR A 223 13.38 1.44 14.40
C THR A 223 14.11 0.11 14.42
N SER A 224 13.81 -0.80 13.50
CA SER A 224 14.56 -2.04 13.33
C SER A 224 15.87 -1.84 12.54
N ASP A 225 16.86 -2.67 12.87
CA ASP A 225 18.07 -2.82 12.05
C ASP A 225 17.82 -3.62 10.76
N ILE A 226 16.69 -4.33 10.69
CA ILE A 226 16.22 -5.00 9.47
C ILE A 226 15.73 -3.93 8.49
N ALA A 227 16.37 -3.90 7.32
CA ALA A 227 16.07 -2.99 6.23
C ALA A 227 15.45 -3.69 5.01
N SER A 228 15.52 -5.02 4.96
CA SER A 228 15.15 -5.78 3.79
C SER A 228 14.34 -7.02 4.18
N VAL A 229 13.32 -7.29 3.38
CA VAL A 229 12.38 -8.42 3.55
C VAL A 229 12.51 -9.28 2.31
N ARG A 230 12.63 -10.60 2.50
CA ARG A 230 12.65 -11.58 1.39
C ARG A 230 11.42 -12.45 1.52
N SER A 231 10.68 -12.60 0.43
CA SER A 231 9.48 -13.40 0.43
C SER A 231 9.42 -14.32 -0.79
N ASP A 232 9.12 -15.59 -0.55
CA ASP A 232 8.91 -16.58 -1.61
C ASP A 232 7.58 -16.36 -2.30
N ILE A 233 7.56 -16.55 -3.63
CA ILE A 233 6.38 -16.29 -4.45
C ILE A 233 5.16 -17.09 -3.99
N SER A 234 5.35 -18.34 -3.57
CA SER A 234 4.27 -19.23 -3.18
C SER A 234 3.63 -18.75 -1.89
N ALA A 235 4.41 -18.23 -0.94
CA ALA A 235 3.90 -17.62 0.27
C ALA A 235 3.15 -16.31 -0.04
N ILE A 236 3.67 -15.46 -0.93
CA ILE A 236 2.99 -14.22 -1.34
C ILE A 236 1.69 -14.51 -2.09
N LYS A 237 1.71 -15.46 -3.03
CA LYS A 237 0.53 -15.90 -3.77
C LYS A 237 -0.46 -16.57 -2.85
N GLN A 238 -0.03 -17.41 -1.92
CA GLN A 238 -0.91 -18.05 -0.96
C GLN A 238 -1.49 -17.02 0.00
N ALA A 239 -0.72 -16.05 0.51
CA ALA A 239 -1.28 -14.95 1.30
C ALA A 239 -2.30 -14.17 0.46
N TYR A 240 -1.98 -13.81 -0.77
CA TYR A 240 -2.90 -13.15 -1.70
C TYR A 240 -4.13 -14.00 -2.04
N PHE A 241 -4.00 -15.32 -2.14
CA PHE A 241 -5.08 -16.26 -2.42
C PHE A 241 -5.87 -16.63 -1.18
N ASP A 242 -5.29 -16.68 0.01
CA ASP A 242 -5.98 -16.84 1.30
C ASP A 242 -6.78 -15.60 1.57
N LEU A 243 -6.22 -14.44 1.21
CA LEU A 243 -6.99 -13.24 1.00
C LEU A 243 -8.07 -13.55 -0.06
N GLU A 244 -7.80 -13.63 -1.36
CA GLU A 244 -8.82 -13.84 -2.41
C GLU A 244 -9.85 -14.98 -2.16
N THR A 245 -9.50 -16.06 -1.48
CA THR A 245 -10.36 -17.22 -1.13
C THR A 245 -11.20 -16.92 0.10
N ALA A 246 -10.65 -16.25 1.11
CA ALA A 246 -11.49 -15.63 2.12
C ALA A 246 -12.44 -14.63 1.45
N TRP A 247 -12.03 -13.93 0.36
CA TRP A 247 -12.77 -12.78 -0.17
C TRP A 247 -13.80 -13.19 -1.25
N SER A 248 -13.54 -14.26 -2.01
CA SER A 248 -14.43 -14.83 -3.03
C SER A 248 -15.65 -15.54 -2.43
N LYS A 249 -15.59 -15.89 -1.13
CA LYS A 249 -16.76 -16.30 -0.35
C LYS A 249 -17.76 -15.16 -0.12
N TYR A 250 -17.34 -13.91 -0.35
CA TYR A 250 -18.14 -12.69 -0.17
C TYR A 250 -18.35 -11.93 -1.49
N PHE A 251 -18.22 -12.60 -2.65
CA PHE A 251 -18.41 -12.02 -3.99
C PHE A 251 -19.86 -11.59 -4.31
N ARG A 252 -20.77 -11.66 -3.33
CA ARG A 252 -22.08 -11.01 -3.39
C ARG A 252 -22.01 -9.76 -2.53
N PRO A 253 -22.46 -8.59 -3.03
CA PRO A 253 -22.47 -7.38 -2.23
C PRO A 253 -23.33 -7.63 -0.99
N VAL A 254 -22.69 -7.76 0.18
CA VAL A 254 -23.39 -7.87 1.48
C VAL A 254 -23.90 -6.49 1.92
N TYR A 255 -23.37 -5.42 1.32
CA TYR A 255 -23.75 -4.05 1.63
C TYR A 255 -24.43 -3.39 0.43
N ASP A 256 -25.75 -3.26 0.55
CA ASP A 256 -26.43 -2.11 -0.02
C ASP A 256 -26.07 -0.90 0.85
N LEU A 257 -25.09 -0.10 0.43
CA LEU A 257 -24.65 1.10 1.13
C LEU A 257 -25.74 2.19 1.18
N THR A 258 -26.91 1.98 0.56
CA THR A 258 -28.05 2.90 0.59
C THR A 258 -29.09 2.60 1.67
N ARG A 259 -28.94 1.51 2.44
CA ARG A 259 -29.92 1.12 3.46
C ARG A 259 -29.32 1.03 4.86
N GLU A 260 -29.65 2.01 5.69
CA GLU A 260 -29.69 1.85 7.14
C GLU A 260 -30.78 0.82 7.50
N GLY A 261 -30.41 -0.44 7.78
CA GLY A 261 -31.39 -1.41 8.28
C GLY A 261 -30.89 -2.86 8.33
N ALA A 262 -30.86 -3.40 9.55
CA ALA A 262 -30.70 -4.77 10.04
C ALA A 262 -30.36 -5.95 9.07
N PRO A 263 -29.51 -6.90 9.49
CA PRO A 263 -29.09 -8.03 8.66
C PRO A 263 -30.25 -8.99 8.37
N THR A 264 -30.61 -9.15 7.10
CA THR A 264 -31.45 -10.27 6.64
C THR A 264 -30.59 -11.49 6.32
N VAL A 265 -30.87 -12.61 7.00
CA VAL A 265 -30.27 -13.91 6.72
C VAL A 265 -30.61 -14.35 5.28
N PRO A 266 -29.65 -14.84 4.47
CA PRO A 266 -29.95 -15.30 3.13
C PRO A 266 -30.76 -16.61 3.18
N LYS A 267 -31.96 -16.61 2.57
CA LYS A 267 -32.61 -17.86 2.17
C LYS A 267 -31.82 -18.44 0.99
N SER A 268 -31.49 -19.73 1.05
CA SER A 268 -30.84 -20.47 -0.02
C SER A 268 -31.72 -20.50 -1.27
N ASP A 269 -31.21 -19.99 -2.40
CA ASP A 269 -31.88 -20.05 -3.71
C ASP A 269 -31.14 -21.04 -4.64
N PRO A 270 -31.79 -22.13 -5.11
CA PRO A 270 -31.18 -23.20 -5.88
C PRO A 270 -31.17 -22.99 -7.41
N SER A 271 -31.29 -21.76 -7.92
CA SER A 271 -31.45 -21.52 -9.36
C SER A 271 -30.30 -20.74 -10.00
N PHE A 272 -29.20 -21.43 -10.33
CA PHE A 272 -28.23 -20.95 -11.34
C PHE A 272 -27.81 -22.10 -12.25
N GLN A 273 -28.61 -22.33 -13.29
CA GLN A 273 -28.20 -23.02 -14.50
C GLN A 273 -28.24 -22.05 -15.69
N ARG A 274 -27.09 -21.98 -16.37
CA ARG A 274 -26.86 -21.69 -17.81
C ARG A 274 -26.70 -20.24 -18.31
N ALA A 275 -25.55 -20.09 -18.97
CA ALA A 275 -25.30 -19.52 -20.32
C ALA A 275 -24.93 -18.03 -20.48
N ASN A 276 -23.63 -17.82 -20.75
CA ASN A 276 -23.11 -16.88 -21.78
C ASN A 276 -23.46 -17.44 -23.19
N PRO A 277 -23.37 -16.71 -24.35
CA PRO A 277 -22.60 -15.47 -24.61
C PRO A 277 -23.28 -14.41 -25.52
N HIS A 278 -22.75 -13.18 -25.58
CA HIS A 278 -22.41 -12.43 -26.82
C HIS A 278 -22.07 -10.97 -26.50
N TYR A 279 -20.81 -10.58 -26.70
CA TYR A 279 -20.38 -9.19 -26.83
C TYR A 279 -20.07 -8.94 -28.32
N GLN A 280 -20.77 -8.00 -28.94
CA GLN A 280 -20.34 -7.39 -30.20
C GLN A 280 -20.02 -5.91 -29.93
N LEU A 281 -18.77 -5.56 -30.17
CA LEU A 281 -18.26 -4.20 -30.24
C LEU A 281 -18.56 -3.63 -31.63
N THR A 282 -19.16 -2.44 -31.69
CA THR A 282 -18.88 -1.49 -32.78
C THR A 282 -18.73 -0.08 -32.22
N ASN A 283 -17.52 0.44 -32.33
CA ASN A 283 -17.19 1.86 -32.26
C ASN A 283 -17.50 2.48 -33.62
N ASN A 284 -18.10 3.67 -33.64
CA ASN A 284 -17.90 4.65 -34.71
C ASN A 284 -18.42 6.01 -34.26
N HIS A 285 -17.52 6.94 -33.95
CA HIS A 285 -17.73 8.37 -34.18
C HIS A 285 -16.37 9.03 -34.46
N SER A 286 -16.14 9.33 -35.75
CA SER A 286 -15.10 10.23 -36.21
C SER A 286 -15.62 11.66 -36.12
N MET A 287 -14.89 12.54 -35.42
CA MET A 287 -15.03 13.98 -35.58
C MET A 287 -14.24 14.42 -36.81
N TYR A 288 -14.90 15.11 -37.74
CA TYR A 288 -14.23 15.99 -38.70
C TYR A 288 -14.35 17.43 -38.21
N VAL A 289 -13.20 18.08 -38.16
CA VAL A 289 -13.02 19.54 -38.08
C VAL A 289 -12.90 20.04 -39.53
N ASN A 290 -13.64 21.08 -39.90
CA ASN A 290 -13.09 22.29 -40.52
C ASN A 290 -14.15 23.31 -40.95
N THR A 291 -13.78 24.57 -40.67
CA THR A 291 -14.21 25.89 -41.20
C THR A 291 -15.66 26.31 -41.00
#